data_AF-A0A4W2GC73-F1
#
_entry.id   AF-A0A4W2GC73-F1
#
_cell.length_a   1.000
_cell.length_b   1.000
_cell.length_c   1.000
_cell.angle_alpha   90.00
_cell.angle_beta   90.00
_cell.angle_gamma   90.00
#
_symmetry.space_group_name_H-M   'P 1'
#
loop_
_entity.id
_entity.type
_entity.pdbx_description
1 polymer ?
#
loop_
_entity_poly.entity_id
_entity_poly.type
_entity_poly.pdbx_seq_one_letter_code
_entity_poly.pdbx_strand_id
1 'polypeptide(L)'
;LCSPLGWQSPNVDSENILLEYFKKEKDIVSILKNSSGEKFEINYDNHVKMNRKSGELSTMTIENQDIHSINTTTDCLISKVNETVNKICQQKHDYNLTYFHEILRIIEEEVKSEPTQKRYTFTRKYEIDLSLYLFQRASVKFKEMHKAFKRANDPVHYLQCKKDDFFMSFKISCQGATSIKMFVDFLWKKLTPAVSSTIRKNMALKIAGDIRTTCRAFSENRANLEKHILISLAEEENFDNYCQYLHNPRIIF
;
A
#
# COMPACT_ATOMS: atom_id res chain seq x y z
N LEU A 1 23.92 -12.71 4.71
CA LEU A 1 24.88 -11.71 4.19
C LEU A 1 24.22 -10.35 4.35
N CYS A 2 24.48 -9.67 5.46
CA CYS A 2 24.00 -8.32 5.70
C CYS A 2 24.70 -7.38 4.69
N SER A 3 23.93 -6.53 4.01
CA SER A 3 24.47 -5.47 3.16
C SER A 3 25.43 -4.60 3.97
N PRO A 4 26.66 -4.33 3.48
CA PRO A 4 27.71 -3.62 4.21
C PRO A 4 27.56 -2.09 4.24
N LEU A 5 26.42 -1.54 3.80
CA LEU A 5 26.12 -0.13 3.92
C LEU A 5 25.33 0.06 5.22
N GLY A 6 25.89 0.86 6.14
CA GLY A 6 25.26 1.18 7.41
C GLY A 6 23.81 1.58 7.20
N TRP A 7 22.91 0.97 7.97
CA TRP A 7 21.47 1.19 7.84
C TRP A 7 21.15 2.69 7.92
N GLN A 8 20.76 3.27 6.79
CA GLN A 8 20.13 4.57 6.75
C GLN A 8 18.64 4.40 6.97
N SER A 9 18.06 5.30 7.77
CA SER A 9 16.64 5.24 8.08
C SER A 9 15.84 5.57 6.82
N PRO A 10 14.68 4.93 6.57
CA PRO A 10 13.81 5.30 5.46
C PRO A 10 13.50 6.81 5.39
N ASN A 11 13.46 7.50 6.53
CA ASN A 11 13.30 8.96 6.57
C ASN A 11 14.48 9.70 5.92
N VAL A 12 15.72 9.29 6.21
CA VAL A 12 16.93 9.89 5.64
C VAL A 12 17.00 9.62 4.14
N ASP A 13 16.68 8.39 3.74
CA ASP A 13 16.59 8.03 2.32
C ASP A 13 15.51 8.83 1.61
N SER A 14 14.36 9.03 2.24
CA SER A 14 13.27 9.85 1.69
C SER A 14 13.70 11.30 1.44
N GLU A 15 14.39 11.92 2.41
CA GLU A 15 14.88 13.29 2.28
C GLU A 15 15.92 13.41 1.17
N ASN A 16 16.90 12.50 1.14
CA ASN A 16 17.96 12.49 0.14
C ASN A 16 17.42 12.29 -1.28
N ILE A 17 16.48 11.36 -1.46
CA ILE A 17 15.88 11.07 -2.77
C ILE A 17 15.05 12.27 -3.26
N LEU A 18 14.26 12.91 -2.39
CA LEU A 18 13.52 14.11 -2.78
C LEU A 18 14.44 15.27 -3.14
N LEU A 19 15.50 15.50 -2.36
CA LEU A 19 16.51 16.53 -2.65
C LEU A 19 17.18 16.29 -4.01
N GLU A 20 17.55 15.05 -4.30
CA GLU A 20 18.18 14.70 -5.58
C GLU A 20 17.21 14.85 -6.75
N TYR A 21 15.98 14.36 -6.59
CA TYR A 21 14.96 14.38 -7.65
C TYR A 21 14.51 15.80 -8.00
N PHE A 22 14.38 16.68 -7.00
CA PHE A 22 13.95 18.07 -7.15
C PHE A 22 15.12 19.07 -7.13
N LYS A 23 16.37 18.64 -7.35
CA LYS A 23 17.58 19.51 -7.25
C LYS A 23 17.60 20.77 -8.12
N LYS A 24 16.75 20.84 -9.14
CA LYS A 24 16.62 22.01 -10.02
C LYS A 24 15.71 23.11 -9.43
N GLU A 25 14.94 22.79 -8.41
CA GLU A 25 14.00 23.70 -7.77
C GLU A 25 14.71 24.58 -6.74
N LYS A 26 14.44 25.88 -6.81
CA LYS A 26 14.91 26.82 -5.78
C LYS A 26 14.20 26.50 -4.47
N ASP A 27 14.91 26.66 -3.36
CA ASP A 27 14.36 26.55 -2.01
C ASP A 27 13.83 25.15 -1.62
N ILE A 28 14.17 24.07 -2.35
CA ILE A 28 13.73 22.71 -2.00
C ILE A 28 14.08 22.32 -0.55
N VAL A 29 15.23 22.78 -0.04
CA VAL A 29 15.67 22.54 1.33
C VAL A 29 14.74 23.18 2.36
N SER A 30 14.19 24.37 2.07
CA SER A 30 13.29 25.05 3.01
C SER A 30 11.88 24.43 2.96
N ILE A 31 11.43 23.99 1.79
CA ILE A 31 10.15 23.30 1.60
C ILE A 31 10.13 22.00 2.42
N LEU A 32 11.18 21.18 2.31
CA LEU A 32 11.28 19.91 3.05
C LEU A 32 11.35 20.10 4.58
N LYS A 33 11.87 21.24 5.06
CA LYS A 33 11.96 21.53 6.50
C LYS A 33 10.65 22.05 7.10
N ASN A 34 9.80 22.68 6.29
CA ASN A 34 8.59 23.36 6.76
C ASN A 34 7.33 22.48 6.69
N SER A 35 7.42 21.27 6.15
CA SER A 35 6.26 20.37 6.07
C SER A 35 5.90 19.78 7.44
N SER A 36 4.69 20.08 7.92
CA SER A 36 4.15 19.60 9.20
C SER A 36 3.73 18.12 9.19
N GLY A 37 3.71 17.46 8.02
CA GLY A 37 3.25 16.08 7.87
C GLY A 37 1.77 15.86 8.07
N GLU A 38 0.98 16.92 7.94
CA GLU A 38 -0.47 16.89 7.93
C GLU A 38 -1.02 16.27 6.64
N LYS A 39 -2.35 16.13 6.60
CA LYS A 39 -3.10 15.65 5.44
C LYS A 39 -2.77 16.52 4.22
N PHE A 40 -2.51 15.89 3.08
CA PHE A 40 -2.33 16.62 1.82
C PHE A 40 -3.64 17.27 1.40
N GLU A 41 -3.60 18.59 1.20
CA GLU A 41 -4.71 19.39 0.70
C GLU A 41 -4.25 20.18 -0.53
N ILE A 42 -5.09 20.22 -1.55
CA ILE A 42 -4.78 20.88 -2.81
C ILE A 42 -4.97 22.37 -2.65
N ASN A 43 -3.89 23.13 -2.83
CA ASN A 43 -3.94 24.57 -2.94
C ASN A 43 -4.04 24.94 -4.42
N TYR A 44 -5.25 25.17 -4.93
CA TYR A 44 -5.46 25.38 -6.38
C TYR A 44 -4.62 26.53 -6.97
N ASP A 45 -4.37 27.60 -6.21
CA ASP A 45 -3.56 28.74 -6.68
C ASP A 45 -2.09 28.36 -6.91
N ASN A 46 -1.56 27.44 -6.10
CA ASN A 46 -0.15 27.05 -6.12
C ASN A 46 0.10 25.73 -6.84
N HIS A 47 -0.86 24.81 -6.80
CA HIS A 47 -0.75 23.43 -7.28
C HIS A 47 -1.27 23.24 -8.70
N VAL A 48 -2.09 24.18 -9.18
CA VAL A 48 -2.77 24.05 -10.47
C VAL A 48 -2.52 25.30 -11.29
N LYS A 49 -2.18 25.10 -12.56
CA LYS A 49 -2.04 26.17 -13.55
C LYS A 49 -3.07 25.98 -14.64
N MET A 50 -3.99 26.92 -14.75
CA MET A 50 -4.99 26.93 -15.82
C MET A 50 -4.33 27.24 -17.18
N ASN A 51 -4.78 26.54 -18.21
CA ASN A 51 -4.32 26.72 -19.58
C ASN A 51 -4.95 27.97 -20.21
N ARG A 52 -4.33 28.47 -21.27
CA ARG A 52 -4.87 29.59 -22.05
C ARG A 52 -6.05 29.14 -22.89
N LYS A 53 -7.02 30.04 -23.08
CA LYS A 53 -8.09 29.82 -24.04
C LYS A 53 -7.51 29.81 -25.45
N SER A 54 -8.01 28.93 -26.32
CA SER A 54 -7.56 28.85 -27.71
C SER A 54 -7.81 30.18 -28.42
N GLY A 55 -6.75 30.83 -28.91
CA GLY A 55 -6.82 32.11 -29.64
C GLY A 55 -6.86 33.38 -28.77
N GLU A 56 -6.85 33.28 -27.44
CA GLU A 56 -6.84 34.45 -26.54
C GLU A 56 -5.57 34.52 -25.68
N LEU A 57 -5.23 35.74 -25.22
CA LEU A 57 -4.16 35.95 -24.24
C LEU A 57 -4.58 35.60 -22.80
N SER A 58 -5.88 35.41 -22.55
CA SER A 58 -6.46 35.17 -21.23
C SER A 58 -6.35 33.70 -20.80
N THR A 59 -6.07 33.46 -19.52
CA THR A 59 -6.12 32.12 -18.90
C THR A 59 -7.56 31.73 -18.59
N MET A 60 -7.88 30.44 -18.72
CA MET A 60 -9.17 29.93 -18.24
C MET A 60 -9.31 30.14 -16.74
N THR A 61 -10.53 30.36 -16.28
CA THR A 61 -10.87 30.34 -14.85
C THR A 61 -11.16 28.91 -14.43
N ILE A 62 -10.83 28.58 -13.18
CA ILE A 62 -11.15 27.28 -12.59
C ILE A 62 -12.67 27.16 -12.42
N GLU A 63 -13.22 26.02 -12.81
CA GLU A 63 -14.65 25.71 -12.65
C GLU A 63 -14.85 24.50 -11.73
N ASN A 64 -16.08 24.29 -11.24
CA ASN A 64 -16.40 23.17 -10.35
C ASN A 64 -16.05 21.80 -10.96
N GLN A 65 -16.17 21.65 -12.28
CA GLN A 65 -15.77 20.44 -12.99
C GLN A 65 -14.25 20.22 -12.97
N ASP A 66 -13.46 21.30 -13.08
CA ASP A 66 -11.99 21.23 -12.97
C ASP A 66 -11.60 20.81 -11.55
N ILE A 67 -12.19 21.44 -10.53
CA ILE A 67 -11.98 21.12 -9.11
C ILE A 67 -12.26 19.64 -8.85
N HIS A 68 -13.41 19.14 -9.31
CA HIS A 68 -13.77 17.74 -9.13
C HIS A 68 -12.80 16.78 -9.86
N SER A 69 -12.40 17.12 -11.08
CA SER A 69 -11.40 16.36 -11.84
C SER A 69 -10.05 16.32 -11.12
N ILE A 70 -9.55 17.46 -10.64
CA ILE A 70 -8.29 17.60 -9.93
C ILE A 70 -8.28 16.74 -8.65
N ASN A 71 -9.35 16.82 -7.85
CA ASN A 71 -9.51 16.02 -6.64
C ASN A 71 -9.53 14.54 -6.97
N THR A 72 -10.32 14.14 -7.97
CA THR A 72 -10.42 12.74 -8.40
C THR A 72 -9.08 12.18 -8.86
N THR A 73 -8.32 12.94 -9.65
CA THR A 73 -6.98 12.54 -10.10
C THR A 73 -6.02 12.39 -8.93
N THR A 74 -6.05 13.33 -7.99
CA THR A 74 -5.21 13.30 -6.78
C THR A 74 -5.53 12.09 -5.91
N ASP A 75 -6.83 11.83 -5.66
CA ASP A 75 -7.28 10.69 -4.87
C ASP A 75 -6.92 9.35 -5.53
N CYS A 76 -7.07 9.25 -6.85
CA CYS A 76 -6.67 8.09 -7.63
C CYS A 76 -5.16 7.83 -7.50
N LEU A 77 -4.33 8.87 -7.63
CA LEU A 77 -2.89 8.79 -7.48
C LEU A 77 -2.50 8.34 -6.06
N ILE A 78 -3.08 8.96 -5.03
CA ILE A 78 -2.85 8.58 -3.63
C ILE A 78 -3.24 7.11 -3.41
N SER A 79 -4.37 6.66 -3.96
CA SER A 79 -4.79 5.25 -3.88
C SER A 79 -3.80 4.31 -4.56
N LYS A 80 -3.36 4.62 -5.79
CA LYS A 80 -2.38 3.80 -6.53
C LYS A 80 -1.06 3.65 -5.78
N VAL A 81 -0.55 4.74 -5.21
CA VAL A 81 0.66 4.72 -4.39
C VAL A 81 0.46 3.90 -3.12
N ASN A 82 -0.64 4.09 -2.40
CA ASN A 82 -0.95 3.32 -1.19
C ASN A 82 -1.06 1.82 -1.47
N GLU A 83 -1.70 1.42 -2.57
CA GLU A 83 -1.79 0.03 -2.99
C GLU A 83 -0.42 -0.56 -3.32
N THR A 84 0.44 0.20 -4.00
CA THR A 84 1.80 -0.22 -4.34
C THR A 84 2.64 -0.41 -3.08
N VAL A 85 2.65 0.57 -2.17
CA VAL A 85 3.35 0.48 -0.87
C VAL A 85 2.84 -0.72 -0.06
N ASN A 86 1.52 -0.96 -0.03
CA ASN A 86 0.95 -2.11 0.66
C ASN A 86 1.41 -3.44 0.05
N LYS A 87 1.44 -3.54 -1.29
CA LYS A 87 1.96 -4.73 -1.99
C LYS A 87 3.43 -4.98 -1.66
N ILE A 88 4.27 -3.93 -1.68
CA ILE A 88 5.68 -4.01 -1.28
C ILE A 88 5.79 -4.51 0.17
N CYS A 89 5.02 -3.96 1.10
CA CYS A 89 5.07 -4.35 2.52
C CYS A 89 4.60 -5.79 2.78
N GLN A 90 3.83 -6.39 1.87
CA GLN A 90 3.43 -7.79 1.95
C GLN A 90 4.53 -8.75 1.47
N GLN A 91 5.51 -8.25 0.72
CA GLN A 91 6.68 -9.01 0.32
C GLN A 91 7.54 -9.25 1.58
N LYS A 92 7.86 -10.51 1.90
CA LYS A 92 8.66 -10.90 3.08
C LYS A 92 10.17 -10.60 2.95
N HIS A 93 10.50 -9.39 2.52
CA HIS A 93 11.85 -8.95 2.13
C HIS A 93 12.22 -7.75 2.99
N ASP A 94 13.49 -7.37 3.00
CA ASP A 94 13.90 -6.14 3.68
C ASP A 94 13.50 -4.90 2.87
N TYR A 95 13.52 -3.75 3.54
CA TYR A 95 13.43 -2.44 2.91
C TYR A 95 14.55 -2.18 1.91
N ASN A 96 14.19 -1.52 0.81
CA ASN A 96 15.10 -1.01 -0.20
C ASN A 96 14.68 0.42 -0.59
N LEU A 97 15.66 1.32 -0.71
CA LEU A 97 15.44 2.70 -1.14
C LEU A 97 14.78 2.82 -2.52
N THR A 98 14.93 1.81 -3.39
CA THR A 98 14.31 1.79 -4.73
C THR A 98 12.79 1.93 -4.69
N TYR A 99 12.15 1.57 -3.57
CA TYR A 99 10.71 1.71 -3.39
C TYR A 99 10.25 3.17 -3.40
N PHE A 100 11.10 4.12 -3.00
CA PHE A 100 10.79 5.55 -3.13
C PHE A 100 10.82 6.01 -4.59
N HIS A 101 11.74 5.49 -5.39
CA HIS A 101 11.76 5.78 -6.84
C HIS A 101 10.53 5.22 -7.55
N GLU A 102 9.96 4.11 -7.08
CA GLU A 102 8.70 3.58 -7.61
C GLU A 102 7.52 4.53 -7.31
N ILE A 103 7.48 5.13 -6.13
CA ILE A 103 6.48 6.17 -5.78
C ILE A 103 6.62 7.38 -6.72
N LEU A 104 7.84 7.88 -6.91
CA LEU A 104 8.08 9.02 -7.81
C LEU A 104 7.67 8.72 -9.25
N ARG A 105 7.94 7.50 -9.73
CA ARG A 105 7.52 7.07 -11.07
C ARG A 105 5.99 7.09 -11.22
N ILE A 106 5.25 6.59 -10.22
CA ILE A 106 3.77 6.62 -10.25
C ILE A 106 3.28 8.07 -10.31
N ILE A 107 3.86 8.96 -9.51
CA ILE A 107 3.49 10.39 -9.53
C ILE A 107 3.76 10.99 -10.90
N GLU A 108 4.94 10.74 -11.46
CA GLU A 108 5.36 11.26 -12.77
C GLU A 108 4.46 10.75 -13.90
N GLU A 109 4.16 9.45 -13.93
CA GLU A 109 3.27 8.82 -14.93
C GLU A 109 1.85 9.39 -14.86
N GLU A 110 1.28 9.53 -13.67
CA GLU A 110 -0.08 10.05 -13.50
C GLU A 110 -0.17 11.55 -13.81
N VAL A 111 0.81 12.35 -13.37
CA VAL A 111 0.84 13.79 -13.65
C VAL A 111 1.02 14.06 -15.16
N LYS A 112 1.87 13.26 -15.82
CA LYS A 112 2.10 13.35 -17.28
C LYS A 112 1.02 12.71 -18.13
N SER A 113 0.17 11.85 -17.57
CA SER A 113 -0.94 11.25 -18.33
C SER A 113 -1.85 12.35 -18.90
N GLU A 114 -2.04 12.36 -20.22
CA GLU A 114 -2.84 13.36 -20.93
C GLU A 114 -4.31 12.91 -21.04
N PRO A 115 -5.28 13.66 -20.49
CA PRO A 115 -6.61 13.77 -21.07
C PRO A 115 -6.51 14.66 -22.30
N THR A 116 -7.22 14.26 -23.34
CA THR A 116 -7.34 14.90 -24.65
C THR A 116 -7.90 16.34 -24.63
N GLN A 117 -8.15 16.94 -23.46
CA GLN A 117 -8.84 18.21 -23.26
C GLN A 117 -8.46 18.94 -21.94
N LYS A 118 -7.18 18.92 -21.52
CA LYS A 118 -6.80 19.52 -20.22
C LYS A 118 -6.95 21.06 -20.24
N ARG A 119 -7.89 21.57 -19.43
CA ARG A 119 -8.01 23.00 -19.06
C ARG A 119 -6.95 23.46 -18.05
N TYR A 120 -6.23 22.52 -17.43
CA TYR A 120 -5.25 22.79 -16.40
C TYR A 120 -4.06 21.84 -16.48
N THR A 121 -2.98 22.22 -15.80
CA THR A 121 -1.78 21.41 -15.58
C THR A 121 -1.40 21.47 -14.10
N PHE A 122 -0.84 20.38 -13.57
CA PHE A 122 -0.27 20.38 -12.23
C PHE A 122 1.05 21.13 -12.24
N THR A 123 1.29 21.93 -11.20
CA THR A 123 2.54 22.66 -11.06
C THR A 123 3.61 21.76 -10.45
N ARG A 124 4.86 22.20 -10.55
CA ARG A 124 5.96 21.54 -9.87
C ARG A 124 5.81 21.54 -8.35
N LYS A 125 5.17 22.57 -7.79
CA LYS A 125 4.87 22.65 -6.35
C LYS A 125 3.90 21.56 -5.90
N TYR A 126 2.89 21.24 -6.72
CA TYR A 126 2.02 20.08 -6.49
C TYR A 126 2.83 18.78 -6.41
N GLU A 127 3.73 18.55 -7.37
CA GLU A 127 4.56 17.33 -7.37
C GLU A 127 5.44 17.22 -6.14
N ILE A 128 6.06 18.33 -5.70
CA ILE A 128 6.91 18.35 -4.49
C ILE A 128 6.07 18.05 -3.24
N ASP A 129 5.00 18.81 -3.02
CA ASP A 129 4.17 18.71 -1.81
C ASP A 129 3.52 17.32 -1.71
N LEU A 130 3.04 16.78 -2.83
CA LEU A 130 2.47 15.44 -2.90
C LEU A 130 3.52 14.35 -2.67
N SER A 131 4.69 14.47 -3.29
CA SER A 131 5.79 13.50 -3.10
C SER A 131 6.22 13.46 -1.64
N LEU A 132 6.36 14.62 -1.00
CA LEU A 132 6.72 14.75 0.41
C LEU A 132 5.72 14.06 1.32
N TYR A 133 4.43 14.35 1.14
CA TYR A 133 3.35 13.71 1.89
C TYR A 133 3.36 12.17 1.72
N LEU A 134 3.47 11.68 0.49
CA LEU A 134 3.48 10.25 0.21
C LEU A 134 4.73 9.55 0.74
N PHE A 135 5.90 10.20 0.64
CA PHE A 135 7.16 9.69 1.17
C PHE A 135 7.13 9.56 2.69
N GLN A 136 6.53 10.52 3.39
CA GLN A 136 6.39 10.44 4.84
C GLN A 136 5.49 9.26 5.25
N ARG A 137 4.34 9.07 4.59
CA ARG A 137 3.46 7.92 4.84
C ARG A 137 4.14 6.60 4.51
N ALA A 138 4.86 6.52 3.39
CA ALA A 138 5.59 5.32 2.98
C ALA A 138 6.73 5.00 3.94
N SER A 139 7.47 6.01 4.42
CA SER A 139 8.58 5.85 5.38
C SER A 139 8.16 5.12 6.66
N VAL A 140 6.96 5.45 7.19
CA VAL A 140 6.39 4.76 8.36
C VAL A 140 6.25 3.26 8.08
N LYS A 141 5.64 2.91 6.94
CA LYS A 141 5.42 1.51 6.54
C LYS A 141 6.74 0.77 6.28
N PHE A 142 7.67 1.40 5.59
CA PHE A 142 8.99 0.82 5.30
C PHE A 142 9.84 0.61 6.55
N LYS A 143 9.73 1.49 7.55
CA LYS A 143 10.37 1.30 8.85
C LYS A 143 9.81 0.10 9.59
N GLU A 144 8.49 -0.13 9.53
CA GLU A 144 7.86 -1.32 10.09
C GLU A 144 8.27 -2.60 9.37
N MET A 145 8.30 -2.56 8.02
CA MET A 145 8.76 -3.66 7.19
C MET A 145 10.20 -4.07 7.53
N HIS A 146 11.12 -3.10 7.63
CA HIS A 146 12.50 -3.35 8.02
C HIS A 146 12.62 -3.97 9.43
N LYS A 147 11.86 -3.45 10.40
CA LYS A 147 11.82 -4.00 11.77
C LYS A 147 11.30 -5.44 11.78
N ALA A 148 10.25 -5.72 11.01
CA ALA A 148 9.68 -7.05 10.90
C ALA A 148 10.68 -8.03 10.25
N PHE A 149 11.37 -7.61 9.19
CA PHE A 149 12.40 -8.40 8.53
C PHE A 149 13.56 -8.73 9.49
N LYS A 150 14.09 -7.73 10.22
CA LYS A 150 15.14 -7.94 11.22
C LYS A 150 14.70 -8.91 12.31
N ARG A 151 13.48 -8.75 12.86
CA ARG A 151 12.96 -9.65 13.90
C ARG A 151 12.82 -11.08 13.40
N ALA A 152 12.34 -11.27 12.17
CA ALA A 152 12.16 -12.59 11.58
C ALA A 152 13.49 -13.30 11.28
N ASN A 153 14.56 -12.52 11.02
CA ASN A 153 15.88 -13.02 10.65
C ASN A 153 16.93 -12.83 11.76
N ASP A 154 16.53 -12.48 12.98
CA ASP A 154 17.43 -12.37 14.13
C ASP A 154 17.86 -13.78 14.56
N PRO A 155 19.13 -14.17 14.35
CA PRO A 155 19.57 -15.53 14.64
C PRO A 155 19.50 -15.85 16.14
N VAL A 156 19.75 -14.86 17.00
CA VAL A 156 19.71 -15.06 18.46
C VAL A 156 18.28 -15.29 18.89
N HIS A 157 17.36 -14.44 18.45
CA HIS A 157 15.94 -14.61 18.75
C HIS A 157 15.39 -15.94 18.20
N TYR A 158 15.75 -16.29 16.97
CA TYR A 158 15.35 -17.56 16.35
C TYR A 158 15.84 -18.76 17.16
N LEU A 159 17.13 -18.81 17.50
CA LEU A 159 17.72 -19.89 18.28
C LEU A 159 17.12 -19.98 19.67
N GLN A 160 16.87 -18.85 20.32
CA GLN A 160 16.23 -18.80 21.64
C GLN A 160 14.81 -19.38 21.58
N CYS A 161 14.00 -18.98 20.59
CA CYS A 161 12.65 -19.51 20.38
C CYS A 161 12.60 -21.00 20.04
N LYS A 162 13.69 -21.55 19.50
CA LYS A 162 13.81 -22.96 19.12
C LYS A 162 14.61 -23.82 20.08
N LYS A 163 15.10 -23.24 21.19
CA LYS A 163 15.98 -23.91 22.16
C LYS A 163 15.39 -25.23 22.66
N ASP A 164 14.15 -25.22 23.13
CA ASP A 164 13.50 -26.41 23.69
C ASP A 164 13.26 -27.48 22.61
N ASP A 165 12.94 -27.07 21.38
CA ASP A 165 12.75 -27.98 20.25
C ASP A 165 14.07 -28.70 19.91
N PHE A 166 15.18 -27.95 19.83
CA PHE A 166 16.50 -28.52 19.58
C PHE A 166 16.94 -29.42 20.74
N PHE A 167 16.73 -28.99 21.98
CA PHE A 167 17.08 -29.78 23.15
C PHE A 167 16.29 -31.08 23.23
N MET A 168 14.98 -31.05 22.97
CA MET A 168 14.15 -32.25 22.91
C MET A 168 14.56 -33.18 21.77
N SER A 169 14.89 -32.62 20.60
CA SER A 169 15.39 -33.41 19.46
C SER A 169 16.70 -34.11 19.83
N PHE A 170 17.63 -33.40 20.45
CA PHE A 170 18.89 -33.97 20.95
C PHE A 170 18.64 -35.09 21.97
N LYS A 171 17.76 -34.87 22.95
CA LYS A 171 17.42 -35.88 23.98
C LYS A 171 16.84 -37.16 23.36
N ILE A 172 15.91 -37.02 22.40
CA ILE A 172 15.34 -38.14 21.65
C ILE A 172 16.46 -38.91 20.92
N SER A 173 17.35 -38.20 20.22
CA SER A 173 18.47 -38.81 19.50
C SER A 173 19.42 -39.60 20.43
N CYS A 174 19.72 -39.10 21.63
CA CYS A 174 20.60 -39.79 22.58
C CYS A 174 19.97 -41.05 23.21
N GLN A 175 18.64 -41.12 23.29
CA GLN A 175 17.92 -42.24 23.94
C GLN A 175 17.64 -43.40 22.98
N GLY A 176 17.83 -43.21 21.67
CA GLY A 176 17.67 -44.28 20.68
C GLY A 176 16.27 -44.92 20.72
N ALA A 177 16.20 -46.25 20.62
CA ALA A 177 14.94 -46.99 20.56
C ALA A 177 14.04 -46.84 21.80
N THR A 178 14.59 -46.45 22.96
CA THR A 178 13.79 -46.21 24.18
C THR A 178 12.97 -44.91 24.13
N SER A 179 13.22 -44.04 23.14
CA SER A 179 12.56 -42.74 23.00
C SER A 179 11.29 -42.75 22.14
N ILE A 180 10.85 -43.89 21.58
CA ILE A 180 9.76 -43.95 20.59
C ILE A 180 8.51 -43.21 21.08
N LYS A 181 8.07 -43.44 22.32
CA LYS A 181 6.91 -42.75 22.90
C LYS A 181 7.11 -41.23 22.96
N MET A 182 8.28 -40.80 23.44
CA MET A 182 8.63 -39.36 23.52
C MET A 182 8.70 -38.71 22.15
N PHE A 183 9.20 -39.42 21.13
CA PHE A 183 9.22 -38.97 19.76
C PHE A 183 7.80 -38.81 19.20
N VAL A 184 6.92 -39.80 19.39
CA VAL A 184 5.51 -39.71 18.93
C VAL A 184 4.79 -38.55 19.59
N ASP A 185 4.94 -38.36 20.91
CA ASP A 185 4.33 -37.24 21.63
C ASP A 185 4.85 -35.88 21.14
N PHE A 186 6.17 -35.77 20.92
CA PHE A 186 6.78 -34.56 20.38
C PHE A 186 6.32 -34.27 18.96
N LEU A 187 6.26 -35.30 18.10
CA LEU A 187 5.79 -35.20 16.73
C LEU A 187 4.32 -34.76 16.69
N TRP A 188 3.46 -35.34 17.53
CA TRP A 188 2.05 -34.96 17.61
C TRP A 188 1.89 -33.48 17.99
N LYS A 189 2.63 -33.01 19.00
CA LYS A 189 2.65 -31.59 19.40
C LYS A 189 3.05 -30.64 18.26
N LYS A 190 3.87 -31.09 17.31
CA LYS A 190 4.26 -30.30 16.12
C LYS A 190 3.27 -30.43 14.97
N LEU A 191 2.74 -31.62 14.74
CA LEU A 191 1.83 -31.91 13.64
C LEU A 191 0.44 -31.31 13.87
N THR A 192 -0.15 -31.45 15.06
CA THR A 192 -1.51 -30.97 15.34
C THR A 192 -1.73 -29.50 14.92
N PRO A 193 -0.93 -28.51 15.37
CA PRO A 193 -1.15 -27.13 14.96
C PRO A 193 -0.88 -26.88 13.47
N ALA A 194 0.11 -27.56 12.89
CA ALA A 194 0.41 -27.43 11.46
C ALA A 194 -0.73 -27.95 10.59
N VAL A 195 -1.29 -29.11 10.92
CA VAL A 195 -2.44 -29.72 10.26
C VAL A 195 -3.68 -28.84 10.45
N SER A 196 -4.01 -28.42 11.67
CA SER A 196 -5.15 -27.53 11.94
C SER A 196 -5.05 -26.22 11.15
N SER A 197 -3.87 -25.59 11.09
CA SER A 197 -3.69 -24.37 10.29
C SER A 197 -3.88 -24.62 8.80
N THR A 198 -3.48 -25.79 8.30
CA THR A 198 -3.60 -26.15 6.88
C THR A 198 -5.05 -26.41 6.52
N ILE A 199 -5.75 -27.18 7.35
CA ILE A 199 -7.19 -27.43 7.21
C ILE A 199 -7.95 -26.11 7.19
N ARG A 200 -7.69 -25.20 8.13
CA ARG A 200 -8.38 -23.90 8.20
C ARG A 200 -8.16 -23.06 6.92
N LYS A 201 -6.94 -23.00 6.39
CA LYS A 201 -6.65 -22.29 5.13
C LYS A 201 -7.39 -22.91 3.94
N ASN A 202 -7.36 -24.24 3.83
CA ASN A 202 -8.03 -24.94 2.73
C ASN A 202 -9.55 -24.85 2.83
N MET A 203 -10.09 -24.88 4.06
CA MET A 203 -11.52 -24.74 4.32
C MET A 203 -12.03 -23.35 3.96
N ALA A 204 -11.28 -22.29 4.27
CA ALA A 204 -11.64 -20.93 3.84
C ALA A 204 -11.73 -20.81 2.31
N LEU A 205 -10.77 -21.41 1.58
CA LEU A 205 -10.80 -21.44 0.11
C LEU A 205 -11.98 -22.24 -0.43
N LYS A 206 -12.29 -23.39 0.20
CA LYS A 206 -13.43 -24.22 -0.20
C LYS A 206 -14.76 -23.50 0.01
N ILE A 207 -14.95 -22.88 1.18
CA ILE A 207 -16.14 -22.07 1.47
C ILE A 207 -16.29 -20.92 0.48
N ALA A 208 -15.21 -20.20 0.18
CA ALA A 208 -15.25 -19.13 -0.82
C ALA A 208 -15.60 -19.65 -2.22
N GLY A 209 -15.09 -20.83 -2.59
CA GLY A 209 -15.48 -21.53 -3.81
C GLY A 209 -16.96 -21.91 -3.84
N ASP A 210 -17.48 -22.44 -2.74
CA ASP A 210 -18.90 -22.83 -2.60
C ASP A 210 -19.82 -21.60 -2.64
N ILE A 211 -19.46 -20.49 -1.99
CA ILE A 211 -20.20 -19.21 -2.09
C ILE A 211 -20.23 -18.73 -3.53
N ARG A 212 -19.12 -18.81 -4.26
CA ARG A 212 -19.05 -18.40 -5.67
C ARG A 212 -19.96 -19.24 -6.58
N THR A 213 -20.17 -20.52 -6.28
CA THR A 213 -21.02 -21.41 -7.09
C THR A 213 -22.48 -21.37 -6.68
N THR A 214 -22.79 -21.07 -5.42
CA THR A 214 -24.16 -21.10 -4.87
C THR A 214 -24.82 -19.72 -4.81
N CYS A 215 -24.06 -18.65 -4.61
CA CYS A 215 -24.59 -17.29 -4.48
C CYS A 215 -24.41 -16.50 -5.79
N ARG A 216 -25.52 -16.17 -6.46
CA ARG A 216 -25.51 -15.42 -7.74
C ARG A 216 -24.82 -14.07 -7.68
N ALA A 217 -24.91 -13.36 -6.55
CA ALA A 217 -24.21 -12.08 -6.37
C ALA A 217 -22.68 -12.20 -6.41
N PHE A 218 -22.15 -13.36 -6.00
CA PHE A 218 -20.71 -13.63 -5.95
C PHE A 218 -20.23 -14.49 -7.12
N SER A 219 -21.12 -14.92 -8.01
CA SER A 219 -20.74 -15.66 -9.20
C SER A 219 -20.06 -14.76 -10.22
N GLU A 220 -19.24 -15.36 -11.10
CA GLU A 220 -18.55 -14.68 -12.22
C GLU A 220 -17.43 -13.70 -11.82
N ASN A 221 -17.63 -12.41 -12.05
CA ASN A 221 -16.64 -11.34 -12.04
C ASN A 221 -17.13 -10.13 -11.22
N ARG A 222 -16.27 -9.12 -11.07
CA ARG A 222 -16.56 -7.93 -10.28
C ARG A 222 -17.79 -7.15 -10.76
N ALA A 223 -18.03 -7.05 -12.07
CA ALA A 223 -19.16 -6.30 -12.60
C ALA A 223 -20.50 -6.96 -12.23
N ASN A 224 -20.56 -8.29 -12.14
CA ASN A 224 -21.74 -8.99 -11.65
C ASN A 224 -22.03 -8.67 -10.17
N LEU A 225 -20.99 -8.64 -9.33
CA LEU A 225 -21.14 -8.21 -7.94
C LEU A 225 -21.61 -6.75 -7.85
N GLU A 226 -20.98 -5.84 -8.61
CA GLU A 226 -21.36 -4.42 -8.63
C GLU A 226 -22.82 -4.23 -9.09
N LYS A 227 -23.28 -4.98 -10.09
CA LYS A 227 -24.69 -4.99 -10.51
C LYS A 227 -25.62 -5.38 -9.36
N HIS A 228 -25.31 -6.46 -8.65
CA HIS A 228 -26.14 -6.92 -7.52
C HIS A 228 -26.17 -5.92 -6.37
N ILE A 229 -25.04 -5.26 -6.08
CA ILE A 229 -24.97 -4.17 -5.10
C ILE A 229 -25.83 -2.99 -5.53
N LEU A 230 -25.72 -2.54 -6.78
CA LEU A 230 -26.52 -1.42 -7.28
C LEU A 230 -28.02 -1.72 -7.24
N ILE A 231 -28.44 -2.94 -7.57
CA ILE A 231 -29.84 -3.36 -7.43
C ILE A 231 -30.29 -3.24 -5.96
N SER A 232 -29.50 -3.77 -5.03
CA SER A 232 -29.81 -3.69 -3.59
C SER A 232 -29.90 -2.25 -3.09
N LEU A 233 -28.99 -1.37 -3.51
CA LEU A 233 -29.01 0.05 -3.14
C LEU A 233 -30.21 0.80 -3.74
N ALA A 234 -30.66 0.40 -4.93
CA ALA A 234 -31.88 0.96 -5.52
C ALA A 234 -33.14 0.51 -4.77
N GLU A 235 -33.18 -0.75 -4.30
CA GLU A 235 -34.26 -1.29 -3.47
C GLU A 235 -34.36 -0.64 -2.09
N GLU A 236 -33.27 -0.08 -1.55
CA GLU A 236 -33.27 0.69 -0.29
C GLU A 236 -33.93 2.08 -0.43
N GLU A 237 -34.21 2.53 -1.66
CA GLU A 237 -34.76 3.86 -1.98
C GLU A 237 -33.97 5.05 -1.38
N ASN A 238 -32.71 4.83 -1.00
CA ASN A 238 -31.81 5.84 -0.46
C ASN A 238 -30.86 6.35 -1.55
N PHE A 239 -31.23 7.49 -2.15
CA PHE A 239 -30.48 8.11 -3.24
C PHE A 239 -29.03 8.46 -2.84
N ASP A 240 -28.80 8.88 -1.60
CA ASP A 240 -27.47 9.29 -1.13
C ASP A 240 -26.51 8.10 -1.11
N ASN A 241 -26.96 6.93 -0.63
CA ASN A 241 -26.16 5.70 -0.62
C ASN A 241 -25.83 5.23 -2.05
N TYR A 242 -26.80 5.32 -2.97
CA TYR A 242 -26.59 4.92 -4.37
C TYR A 242 -25.54 5.82 -5.06
N CYS A 243 -25.67 7.13 -4.92
CA CYS A 243 -24.70 8.09 -5.46
C CYS A 243 -23.32 7.92 -4.81
N GLN A 244 -23.26 7.69 -3.50
CA GLN A 244 -22.00 7.47 -2.80
C GLN A 244 -21.28 6.21 -3.30
N TYR A 245 -22.01 5.11 -3.61
CA TYR A 245 -21.41 3.90 -4.17
C TYR A 245 -20.80 4.14 -5.57
N LEU A 246 -21.49 4.88 -6.43
CA LEU A 246 -21.00 5.17 -7.79
C LEU A 246 -19.71 6.00 -7.79
N HIS A 247 -19.60 6.96 -6.88
CA HIS A 247 -18.45 7.87 -6.83
C HIS A 247 -17.31 7.34 -5.96
N ASN A 248 -17.63 6.59 -4.89
CA ASN A 248 -16.62 6.03 -4.00
C ASN A 248 -17.09 4.70 -3.36
N PRO A 249 -17.03 3.59 -4.10
CA PRO A 249 -17.54 2.30 -3.64
C PRO A 249 -16.81 1.75 -2.40
N ARG A 250 -15.60 2.26 -2.09
CA ARG A 250 -14.78 1.85 -0.94
C ARG A 250 -15.25 2.44 0.40
N ILE A 251 -16.19 3.38 0.41
CA ILE A 251 -16.70 3.99 1.66
C ILE A 251 -17.87 3.18 2.24
N ILE A 252 -18.62 2.47 1.39
CA ILE A 252 -19.83 1.73 1.79
C ILE A 252 -19.53 0.30 2.23
N PHE A 253 -18.40 -0.28 1.79
CA PHE A 253 -17.98 -1.66 2.09
C PHE A 253 -16.51 -1.75 2.53
#